data_AF-A0A932BU62-F1
#
_entry.id   AF-A0A932BU62-F1
#
_cell.length_a   1.000
_cell.length_b   1.000
_cell.length_c   1.000
_cell.angle_alpha   90.00
_cell.angle_beta   90.00
_cell.angle_gamma   90.00
#
_symmetry.space_group_name_H-M   'P 1'
#
loop_
_entity.id
_entity.type
_entity.pdbx_description
1 polymer ?
#
loop_
_entity_poly.entity_id
_entity_poly.type
_entity_poly.pdbx_seq_one_letter_code
_entity_poly.pdbx_strand_id
1 'polypeptide(L)'
;MPFNFLRKPSSLMAPKVLAIDFRPAAVPRDWNKTDDLIQKYIATMRQASGDKLIYQLKNKVTVSDHPLLLDGRRYDDATWTQALRDDKTAFRDSNGNYVFADYMRILQDFNIPAQIQSKQIDEVWMFGGPYFGFYESRMVGKGAFWCNAPGIEQNSRRFVMMGFNYQREVKEMVHDFGHRAESILAKQFGSASFLQQLYSPPTPAAAAMSAPKNDYEQFLLTNGTVHRKPGGADYGQDEILWVTALKPAWFPAAVDPNKVQ
;
A
#
# COMPACT_ATOMS: atom_id res chain seq x y z
N MET A 1 -6.06 -23.56 12.10
CA MET A 1 -7.41 -23.08 12.46
C MET A 1 -7.83 -22.08 11.39
N PRO A 2 -9.07 -22.12 10.88
CA PRO A 2 -9.58 -21.08 10.00
C PRO A 2 -9.52 -19.72 10.72
N PHE A 3 -9.18 -18.68 9.97
CA PHE A 3 -8.99 -17.34 10.49
C PHE A 3 -10.37 -16.73 10.78
N ASN A 4 -10.73 -16.57 12.07
CA ASN A 4 -12.04 -16.07 12.47
C ASN A 4 -12.07 -14.53 12.42
N PHE A 5 -12.76 -13.98 11.41
CA PHE A 5 -12.96 -12.54 11.21
C PHE A 5 -13.69 -11.81 12.35
N LEU A 6 -14.35 -12.53 13.27
CA LEU A 6 -15.05 -11.95 14.42
C LEU A 6 -14.14 -11.85 15.66
N ARG A 7 -12.94 -12.44 15.65
CA ARG A 7 -12.06 -12.47 16.82
C ARG A 7 -11.22 -11.21 16.92
N LYS A 8 -11.47 -10.35 17.91
CA LYS A 8 -10.61 -9.18 18.21
C LYS A 8 -9.13 -9.60 18.34
N PRO A 9 -8.16 -8.79 17.86
CA PRO A 9 -6.76 -9.12 17.97
C PRO A 9 -6.41 -9.14 19.44
N SER A 10 -5.83 -10.27 19.85
CA SER A 10 -5.47 -10.54 21.25
C SER A 10 -4.12 -9.94 21.64
N SER A 11 -3.33 -9.44 20.69
CA SER A 11 -1.97 -8.93 20.92
C SER A 11 -1.78 -7.54 20.31
N LEU A 12 -0.93 -6.75 20.97
CA LEU A 12 -0.45 -5.48 20.47
C LEU A 12 0.49 -5.72 19.27
N MET A 13 0.29 -4.97 18.19
CA MET A 13 1.15 -4.95 17.01
C MET A 13 1.93 -3.64 17.00
N ALA A 14 3.25 -3.74 16.95
CA ALA A 14 4.13 -2.58 16.95
C ALA A 14 5.16 -2.61 15.81
N PRO A 15 4.70 -2.63 14.53
CA PRO A 15 5.59 -2.69 13.37
C PRO A 15 6.54 -1.49 13.31
N LYS A 16 7.81 -1.77 13.03
CA LYS A 16 8.90 -0.81 12.93
C LYS A 16 9.04 -0.33 11.49
N VAL A 17 9.09 0.97 11.28
CA VAL A 17 9.01 1.57 9.96
C VAL A 17 10.30 2.32 9.62
N LEU A 18 10.80 2.10 8.42
CA LEU A 18 11.69 3.04 7.73
C LEU A 18 10.84 3.92 6.82
N ALA A 19 10.91 5.24 6.98
CA ALA A 19 10.35 6.18 6.02
C ALA A 19 11.46 6.70 5.09
N ILE A 20 11.18 6.74 3.78
CA ILE A 20 12.05 7.30 2.75
C ILE A 20 11.27 8.42 2.07
N ASP A 21 11.70 9.65 2.28
CA ASP A 21 11.08 10.87 1.79
C ASP A 21 11.84 11.36 0.57
N PHE A 22 11.42 10.94 -0.63
CA PHE A 22 11.95 11.50 -1.88
C PHE A 22 11.35 12.88 -2.07
N ARG A 23 12.09 13.91 -1.65
CA ARG A 23 11.65 15.31 -1.64
C ARG A 23 12.68 16.18 -2.38
N PRO A 24 12.67 16.14 -3.71
CA PRO A 24 13.48 17.04 -4.52
C PRO A 24 13.06 18.51 -4.35
N ALA A 25 13.93 19.44 -4.76
CA ALA A 25 13.71 20.86 -4.48
C ALA A 25 12.49 21.44 -5.23
N ALA A 26 12.08 20.82 -6.34
CA ALA A 26 10.87 21.20 -7.06
C ALA A 26 9.56 20.93 -6.31
N VAL A 27 9.56 20.13 -5.23
CA VAL A 27 8.34 19.82 -4.48
C VAL A 27 7.72 21.12 -3.93
N PRO A 28 6.45 21.43 -4.29
CA PRO A 28 5.79 22.63 -3.80
C PRO A 28 5.72 22.68 -2.27
N ARG A 29 6.01 23.85 -1.69
CA ARG A 29 6.05 24.04 -0.24
C ARG A 29 4.67 23.94 0.44
N ASP A 30 3.61 24.11 -0.33
CA ASP A 30 2.21 24.00 0.08
C ASP A 30 1.69 22.57 0.09
N TRP A 31 2.44 21.62 -0.49
CA TRP A 31 2.12 20.20 -0.36
C TRP A 31 2.43 19.69 1.05
N ASN A 32 1.78 18.60 1.45
CA ASN A 32 1.85 18.13 2.83
C ASN A 32 3.29 17.80 3.25
N LYS A 33 3.62 18.16 4.49
CA LYS A 33 4.87 17.73 5.11
C LYS A 33 4.76 16.25 5.43
N THR A 34 5.81 15.50 5.10
CA THR A 34 5.88 14.05 5.33
C THR A 34 5.73 13.70 6.81
N ASP A 35 6.29 14.52 7.71
CA ASP A 35 6.16 14.31 9.15
C ASP A 35 4.71 14.44 9.63
N ASP A 36 3.97 15.42 9.11
CA ASP A 36 2.56 15.62 9.47
C ASP A 36 1.70 14.45 8.97
N LEU A 37 1.94 13.98 7.74
CA LEU A 37 1.27 12.79 7.19
C LEU A 37 1.59 11.54 8.02
N ILE A 38 2.86 11.29 8.35
CA ILE A 38 3.27 10.17 9.18
C ILE A 38 2.57 10.20 10.53
N GLN A 39 2.62 11.33 11.24
CA GLN A 39 2.03 11.44 12.58
C GLN A 39 0.53 11.20 12.56
N LYS A 40 -0.18 11.84 11.62
CA LYS A 40 -1.62 11.67 11.47
C LYS A 40 -1.98 10.24 11.07
N TYR A 41 -1.24 9.63 10.14
CA TYR A 41 -1.47 8.25 9.72
C TYR A 41 -1.28 7.25 10.87
N ILE A 42 -0.21 7.38 11.66
CA ILE A 42 0.01 6.57 12.86
C ILE A 42 -1.16 6.72 13.84
N ALA A 43 -1.62 7.95 14.08
CA ALA A 43 -2.75 8.22 14.96
C ALA A 43 -4.06 7.60 14.43
N THR A 44 -4.35 7.76 13.14
CA THR A 44 -5.54 7.18 12.47
C THR A 44 -5.53 5.66 12.55
N MET A 45 -4.40 5.01 12.25
CA MET A 45 -4.30 3.55 12.30
C MET A 45 -4.39 3.02 13.74
N ARG A 46 -3.82 3.75 14.71
CA ARG A 46 -3.96 3.43 16.13
C ARG A 46 -5.41 3.51 16.58
N GLN A 47 -6.12 4.59 16.24
CA GLN A 47 -7.53 4.76 16.55
C GLN A 47 -8.38 3.67 15.89
N ALA A 48 -8.14 3.41 14.59
CA ALA A 48 -8.90 2.42 13.83
C ALA A 48 -8.74 1.00 14.37
N SER A 49 -7.56 0.68 14.88
CA SER A 49 -7.28 -0.63 15.49
C SER A 49 -7.77 -0.76 16.95
N GLY A 50 -8.30 0.30 17.57
CA GLY A 50 -8.64 0.33 19.00
C GLY A 50 -7.41 0.17 19.89
N ASP A 51 -6.35 0.94 19.62
CA ASP A 51 -5.06 0.92 20.32
C ASP A 51 -4.28 -0.40 20.21
N LYS A 52 -4.51 -1.17 19.15
CA LYS A 52 -3.83 -2.47 18.91
C LYS A 52 -2.74 -2.42 17.87
N LEU A 53 -2.71 -1.41 17.01
CA LEU A 53 -1.66 -1.15 16.04
C LEU A 53 -0.95 0.16 16.41
N ILE A 54 0.34 0.07 16.72
CA ILE A 54 1.19 1.21 17.07
C ILE A 54 2.45 1.15 16.22
N TYR A 55 2.42 1.78 15.05
CA TYR A 55 3.61 1.93 14.23
C TYR A 55 4.73 2.65 14.99
N GLN A 56 5.97 2.19 14.79
CA GLN A 56 7.17 2.76 15.38
C GLN A 56 8.08 3.27 14.26
N LEU A 57 8.08 4.57 13.99
CA LEU A 57 9.05 5.17 13.07
C LEU A 57 10.45 5.00 13.68
N LYS A 58 11.30 4.18 13.05
CA LYS A 58 12.67 3.92 13.51
C LYS A 58 13.68 4.86 12.88
N ASN A 59 13.46 5.15 11.61
CA ASN A 59 14.29 6.10 10.89
C ASN A 59 13.45 6.77 9.79
N LYS A 60 13.82 8.00 9.46
CA LYS A 60 13.34 8.70 8.28
C LYS A 60 14.55 9.23 7.53
N VAL A 61 14.67 8.88 6.26
CA VAL A 61 15.71 9.40 5.36
C VAL A 61 15.04 10.31 4.35
N THR A 62 15.54 11.54 4.21
CA THR A 62 15.12 12.45 3.14
C THR A 62 16.13 12.39 2.01
N VAL A 63 15.64 12.19 0.80
CA VAL A 63 16.41 12.13 -0.44
C VAL A 63 16.07 13.37 -1.25
N SER A 64 17.07 14.17 -1.60
CA SER A 64 16.88 15.43 -2.35
C SER A 64 16.71 15.23 -3.86
N ASP A 65 16.58 13.98 -4.30
CA ASP A 65 16.45 13.60 -5.70
C ASP A 65 15.13 12.86 -5.95
N HIS A 66 14.72 12.83 -7.22
CA HIS A 66 13.67 11.94 -7.70
C HIS A 66 14.16 10.48 -7.68
N PRO A 67 13.27 9.50 -7.44
CA PRO A 67 13.65 8.09 -7.53
C PRO A 67 14.06 7.74 -8.97
N LEU A 68 15.00 6.80 -9.11
CA LEU A 68 15.29 6.17 -10.40
C LEU A 68 14.05 5.39 -10.86
N LEU A 69 13.72 5.48 -12.14
CA LEU A 69 12.65 4.70 -12.76
C LEU A 69 13.23 3.38 -13.30
N LEU A 70 12.35 2.38 -13.49
CA LEU A 70 12.73 1.01 -13.85
C LEU A 70 13.49 0.90 -15.18
N ASP A 71 13.35 1.88 -16.07
CA ASP A 71 14.05 1.94 -17.35
C ASP A 71 15.37 2.74 -17.29
N GLY A 72 15.82 3.09 -16.08
CA GLY A 72 17.05 3.84 -15.84
C GLY A 72 16.94 5.35 -16.01
N ARG A 73 15.77 5.88 -16.43
CA ARG A 73 15.53 7.33 -16.44
C ARG A 73 15.29 7.83 -15.02
N ARG A 74 15.52 9.12 -14.83
CA ARG A 74 15.23 9.85 -13.59
C ARG A 74 14.76 11.24 -13.95
N TYR A 75 13.70 11.71 -13.30
CA TYR A 75 13.34 13.11 -13.41
C TYR A 75 14.37 13.99 -12.71
N ASP A 76 14.57 15.17 -13.24
CA ASP A 76 15.10 16.31 -12.49
C ASP A 76 13.96 17.28 -12.17
N ASP A 77 14.28 18.34 -11.43
CA ASP A 77 13.31 19.37 -11.05
C ASP A 77 12.60 19.98 -12.27
N ALA A 78 13.32 20.21 -13.37
CA ALA A 78 12.78 20.86 -14.56
C ALA A 78 11.82 19.94 -15.34
N THR A 79 12.26 18.73 -15.65
CA THR A 79 11.47 17.71 -16.37
C THR A 79 10.25 17.26 -15.58
N TRP A 80 10.38 17.11 -14.25
CA TRP A 80 9.23 16.80 -13.41
C TRP A 80 8.22 17.94 -13.34
N THR A 81 8.69 19.19 -13.21
CA THR A 81 7.83 20.38 -13.21
C THR A 81 7.08 20.51 -14.54
N GLN A 82 7.74 20.16 -15.65
CA GLN A 82 7.10 20.12 -16.96
C GLN A 82 6.02 19.04 -17.02
N ALA A 83 6.30 17.83 -16.53
CA ALA A 83 5.33 16.74 -16.46
C ALA A 83 4.10 17.09 -15.62
N LEU A 84 4.27 17.81 -14.50
CA LEU A 84 3.15 18.30 -13.70
C LEU A 84 2.27 19.32 -14.43
N ARG A 85 2.83 20.10 -15.37
CA ARG A 85 2.09 21.09 -16.17
C ARG A 85 1.45 20.49 -17.40
N ASP A 86 2.15 19.57 -18.05
CA ASP A 86 1.71 18.87 -19.25
C ASP A 86 2.08 17.39 -19.14
N ASP A 87 1.07 16.58 -18.83
CA ASP A 87 1.16 15.13 -18.67
C ASP A 87 1.73 14.40 -19.91
N LYS A 88 1.68 15.02 -21.10
CA LYS A 88 2.32 14.47 -22.32
C LYS A 88 3.83 14.41 -22.23
N THR A 89 4.43 15.19 -21.33
CA THR A 89 5.87 15.25 -21.11
C THR A 89 6.34 14.27 -20.03
N ALA A 90 5.41 13.61 -19.34
CA ALA A 90 5.74 12.55 -18.38
C ALA A 90 6.45 11.39 -19.09
N PHE A 91 7.45 10.81 -18.44
CA PHE A 91 8.13 9.61 -18.88
C PHE A 91 7.16 8.44 -18.96
N ARG A 92 7.06 7.88 -20.18
CA ARG A 92 6.24 6.72 -20.52
C ARG A 92 7.05 5.62 -21.17
N ASP A 93 6.63 4.38 -21.01
CA ASP A 93 7.17 3.22 -21.73
C ASP A 93 6.74 3.24 -23.21
N SER A 94 7.18 2.24 -23.98
CA SER A 94 6.84 2.10 -25.40
C SER A 94 5.35 1.90 -25.67
N ASN A 95 4.57 1.53 -24.65
CA ASN A 95 3.13 1.31 -24.73
C ASN A 95 2.34 2.53 -24.21
N GLY A 96 3.02 3.61 -23.82
CA GLY A 96 2.39 4.82 -23.29
C GLY A 96 2.05 4.78 -21.79
N ASN A 97 2.44 3.75 -21.06
CA ASN A 97 2.21 3.67 -19.61
C ASN A 97 3.24 4.48 -18.83
N TYR A 98 2.88 5.00 -17.65
CA TYR A 98 3.86 5.59 -16.75
C TYR A 98 4.91 4.55 -16.33
N VAL A 99 6.15 5.00 -16.19
CA VAL A 99 7.23 4.14 -15.74
C VAL A 99 7.25 4.10 -14.22
N PHE A 100 7.34 2.89 -13.65
CA PHE A 100 7.43 2.68 -12.22
C PHE A 100 8.84 2.97 -11.68
N ALA A 101 8.95 3.20 -10.38
CA ALA A 101 10.23 3.33 -9.69
C ALA A 101 11.02 2.02 -9.79
N ASP A 102 12.35 2.14 -9.76
CA ASP A 102 13.23 0.99 -9.60
C ASP A 102 13.27 0.58 -8.12
N TYR A 103 12.32 -0.28 -7.74
CA TYR A 103 12.24 -0.84 -6.39
C TYR A 103 13.49 -1.67 -6.04
N MET A 104 14.12 -2.35 -6.99
CA MET A 104 15.33 -3.13 -6.73
C MET A 104 16.48 -2.21 -6.33
N ARG A 105 16.59 -1.06 -7.00
CA ARG A 105 17.56 -0.02 -6.64
C ARG A 105 17.28 0.56 -5.26
N ILE A 106 16.03 0.89 -4.94
CA ILE A 106 15.64 1.39 -3.60
C ILE A 106 16.00 0.35 -2.53
N LEU A 107 15.71 -0.94 -2.75
CA LEU A 107 16.07 -2.01 -1.81
C LEU A 107 17.57 -2.06 -1.53
N GLN A 108 18.40 -1.86 -2.55
CA GLN A 108 19.86 -1.86 -2.46
C GLN A 108 20.40 -0.60 -1.79
N ASP A 109 20.01 0.59 -2.25
CA ASP A 109 20.54 1.88 -1.79
C ASP A 109 20.30 2.10 -0.28
N PHE A 110 19.18 1.58 0.25
CA PHE A 110 18.83 1.70 1.67
C PHE A 110 19.11 0.40 2.47
N ASN A 111 19.72 -0.61 1.84
CA ASN A 111 20.03 -1.90 2.46
C ASN A 111 18.81 -2.53 3.20
N ILE A 112 17.63 -2.40 2.61
CA ILE A 112 16.35 -2.74 3.24
C ILE A 112 16.28 -4.23 3.61
N PRO A 113 16.62 -5.20 2.72
CA PRO A 113 16.55 -6.62 3.06
C PRO A 113 17.37 -6.99 4.29
N ALA A 114 18.56 -6.41 4.47
CA ALA A 114 19.38 -6.66 5.65
C ALA A 114 18.73 -6.12 6.93
N GLN A 115 18.17 -4.91 6.88
CA GLN A 115 17.45 -4.33 8.02
C GLN A 115 16.20 -5.16 8.40
N ILE A 116 15.48 -5.69 7.41
CA ILE A 116 14.33 -6.59 7.61
C ILE A 116 14.77 -7.90 8.25
N GLN A 117 15.88 -8.50 7.78
CA GLN A 117 16.43 -9.75 8.27
C GLN A 117 16.94 -9.62 9.71
N SER A 118 17.61 -8.51 10.04
CA SER A 118 18.05 -8.22 11.41
C SER A 118 16.93 -7.70 12.31
N LYS A 119 15.67 -7.66 11.82
CA LYS A 119 14.51 -7.13 12.55
C LYS A 119 14.72 -5.69 13.03
N GLN A 120 15.43 -4.84 12.29
CA GLN A 120 15.51 -3.41 12.60
C GLN A 120 14.22 -2.69 12.20
N ILE A 121 13.68 -3.07 11.04
CA ILE A 121 12.39 -2.61 10.52
C ILE A 121 11.53 -3.81 10.13
N ASP A 122 10.23 -3.56 9.95
CA ASP A 122 9.18 -4.50 9.53
C ASP A 122 8.47 -4.03 8.25
N GLU A 123 8.55 -2.73 7.93
CA GLU A 123 7.82 -2.09 6.84
C GLU A 123 8.59 -0.87 6.33
N VAL A 124 8.37 -0.50 5.07
CA VAL A 124 8.96 0.69 4.45
C VAL A 124 7.85 1.59 3.92
N TRP A 125 7.91 2.88 4.22
CA TRP A 125 7.03 3.91 3.66
C TRP A 125 7.84 4.83 2.76
N MET A 126 7.48 4.91 1.48
CA MET A 126 8.10 5.82 0.54
C MET A 126 7.16 6.98 0.27
N PHE A 127 7.65 8.20 0.37
CA PHE A 127 6.89 9.41 0.05
C PHE A 127 7.44 10.02 -1.23
N GLY A 128 6.55 10.39 -2.14
CA GLY A 128 6.90 11.00 -3.43
C GLY A 128 5.77 11.83 -4.00
N GLY A 129 5.98 12.34 -5.21
CA GLY A 129 4.98 13.11 -5.95
C GLY A 129 4.38 12.31 -7.11
N PRO A 130 3.46 12.92 -7.89
CA PRO A 130 3.03 12.37 -9.15
C PRO A 130 4.23 11.94 -10.01
N TYR A 131 4.07 10.85 -10.76
CA TYR A 131 5.10 10.29 -11.66
C TYR A 131 6.35 9.69 -10.98
N PHE A 132 6.43 9.62 -9.65
CA PHE A 132 7.56 8.96 -8.96
C PHE A 132 7.54 7.43 -9.11
N GLY A 133 6.45 6.87 -9.65
CA GLY A 133 6.38 5.45 -10.02
C GLY A 133 6.18 4.50 -8.84
N PHE A 134 5.63 4.98 -7.72
CA PHE A 134 5.30 4.14 -6.57
C PHE A 134 3.93 3.47 -6.74
N TYR A 135 3.87 2.18 -6.41
CA TYR A 135 2.65 1.47 -6.08
C TYR A 135 2.22 1.83 -4.65
N GLU A 136 0.90 1.87 -4.42
CA GLU A 136 0.29 2.08 -3.10
C GLU A 136 0.76 1.05 -2.07
N SER A 137 0.85 -0.22 -2.49
CA SER A 137 1.51 -1.28 -1.73
C SER A 137 2.23 -2.25 -2.65
N ARG A 138 3.29 -2.87 -2.14
CA ARG A 138 4.03 -3.93 -2.84
C ARG A 138 4.70 -4.88 -1.85
N MET A 139 4.48 -6.19 -2.03
CA MET A 139 5.10 -7.23 -1.22
C MET A 139 6.55 -7.49 -1.67
N VAL A 140 7.45 -7.61 -0.72
CA VAL A 140 8.86 -7.97 -0.95
C VAL A 140 9.28 -9.05 0.03
N GLY A 141 10.21 -9.92 -0.35
CA GLY A 141 10.75 -10.99 0.49
C GLY A 141 10.46 -12.37 -0.07
N LYS A 142 10.86 -13.40 0.69
CA LYS A 142 10.74 -14.79 0.26
C LYS A 142 9.27 -15.20 0.09
N GLY A 143 8.91 -15.68 -1.09
CA GLY A 143 7.52 -16.02 -1.41
C GLY A 143 6.62 -14.79 -1.50
N ALA A 144 7.17 -13.66 -1.95
CA ALA A 144 6.37 -12.46 -2.20
C ALA A 144 5.28 -12.77 -3.23
N PHE A 145 4.07 -12.29 -2.95
CA PHE A 145 2.90 -12.49 -3.79
C PHE A 145 2.26 -11.14 -4.14
N TRP A 146 1.23 -11.15 -4.99
CA TRP A 146 0.50 -9.94 -5.35
C TRP A 146 -0.02 -9.20 -4.12
N CYS A 147 0.39 -7.95 -3.96
CA CYS A 147 -0.08 -7.08 -2.89
C CYS A 147 -0.28 -5.69 -3.47
N ASN A 148 -1.42 -5.51 -4.15
CA ASN A 148 -1.74 -4.40 -5.07
C ASN A 148 -0.73 -4.14 -6.21
N ALA A 149 0.33 -4.93 -6.27
CA ALA A 149 1.40 -4.88 -7.23
C ALA A 149 2.07 -6.25 -7.31
N PRO A 150 2.78 -6.55 -8.41
CA PRO A 150 3.60 -7.76 -8.50
C PRO A 150 4.59 -7.86 -7.33
N GLY A 151 4.71 -9.02 -6.70
CA GLY A 151 5.67 -9.25 -5.63
C GLY A 151 7.13 -9.15 -6.12
N ILE A 152 8.06 -8.84 -5.22
CA ILE A 152 9.51 -8.92 -5.48
C ILE A 152 10.13 -9.97 -4.57
N GLU A 153 10.66 -11.03 -5.17
CA GLU A 153 11.39 -12.06 -4.43
C GLU A 153 12.72 -11.50 -3.90
N GLN A 154 12.97 -11.69 -2.60
CA GLN A 154 14.22 -11.29 -1.93
C GLN A 154 14.60 -12.33 -0.87
N ASN A 155 15.89 -12.45 -0.57
CA ASN A 155 16.37 -13.32 0.51
C ASN A 155 16.20 -12.67 1.90
N SER A 156 14.96 -12.33 2.23
CA SER A 156 14.52 -11.81 3.53
C SER A 156 13.15 -12.40 3.86
N ARG A 157 12.70 -12.25 5.11
CA ARG A 157 11.26 -12.44 5.41
C ARG A 157 10.40 -11.47 4.60
N ARG A 158 9.10 -11.76 4.49
CA ARG A 158 8.15 -10.89 3.78
C ARG A 158 7.93 -9.58 4.54
N PHE A 159 7.82 -8.49 3.79
CA PHE A 159 7.45 -7.17 4.25
C PHE A 159 6.75 -6.41 3.12
N VAL A 160 6.10 -5.30 3.46
CA VAL A 160 5.42 -4.45 2.49
C VAL A 160 6.17 -3.13 2.35
N MET A 161 6.30 -2.65 1.12
CA MET A 161 6.69 -1.28 0.81
C MET A 161 5.43 -0.51 0.41
N MET A 162 5.12 0.56 1.13
CA MET A 162 3.98 1.45 0.89
C MET A 162 4.43 2.68 0.13
N GLY A 163 3.68 3.10 -0.88
CA GLY A 163 3.98 4.30 -1.67
C GLY A 163 2.94 5.38 -1.44
N PHE A 164 3.34 6.44 -0.75
CA PHE A 164 2.47 7.56 -0.37
C PHE A 164 2.80 8.83 -1.18
N ASN A 165 1.78 9.66 -1.39
CA ASN A 165 1.91 10.90 -2.13
C ASN A 165 1.65 12.12 -1.23
N TYR A 166 2.60 13.05 -1.16
CA TYR A 166 2.46 14.25 -0.32
C TYR A 166 1.51 15.32 -0.89
N GLN A 167 1.01 15.16 -2.12
CA GLN A 167 -0.13 15.93 -2.66
C GLN A 167 -1.48 15.42 -2.11
N ARG A 168 -1.48 14.25 -1.46
CA ARG A 168 -2.67 13.60 -0.90
C ARG A 168 -2.69 13.71 0.62
N GLU A 169 -3.79 13.24 1.20
CA GLU A 169 -4.05 13.27 2.63
C GLU A 169 -3.94 11.86 3.24
N VAL A 170 -4.13 11.78 4.55
CA VAL A 170 -4.08 10.53 5.32
C VAL A 170 -5.11 9.52 4.86
N LYS A 171 -6.26 9.97 4.32
CA LYS A 171 -7.31 9.06 3.84
C LYS A 171 -6.82 8.20 2.68
N GLU A 172 -6.02 8.75 1.77
CA GLU A 172 -5.39 7.97 0.69
C GLU A 172 -4.34 6.98 1.25
N MET A 173 -3.57 7.36 2.26
CA MET A 173 -2.65 6.41 2.93
C MET A 173 -3.41 5.23 3.59
N VAL A 174 -4.62 5.48 4.09
CA VAL A 174 -5.51 4.42 4.63
C VAL A 174 -6.10 3.58 3.50
N HIS A 175 -6.42 4.18 2.36
CA HIS A 175 -6.84 3.48 1.14
C HIS A 175 -5.76 2.49 0.68
N ASP A 176 -4.50 2.92 0.60
CA ASP A 176 -3.35 2.07 0.22
C ASP A 176 -3.21 0.88 1.17
N PHE A 177 -3.42 1.10 2.47
CA PHE A 177 -3.43 0.03 3.46
C PHE A 177 -4.61 -0.93 3.27
N GLY A 178 -5.76 -0.42 2.84
CA GLY A 178 -6.91 -1.25 2.45
C GLY A 178 -6.55 -2.22 1.34
N HIS A 179 -5.94 -1.75 0.25
CA HIS A 179 -5.46 -2.61 -0.83
C HIS A 179 -4.49 -3.70 -0.38
N ARG A 180 -3.53 -3.33 0.48
CA ARG A 180 -2.63 -4.29 1.13
C ARG A 180 -3.41 -5.36 1.90
N ALA A 181 -4.33 -4.92 2.76
CA ALA A 181 -5.11 -5.82 3.60
C ALA A 181 -5.94 -6.78 2.75
N GLU A 182 -6.59 -6.28 1.71
CA GLU A 182 -7.39 -7.10 0.79
C GLU A 182 -6.53 -8.15 0.09
N SER A 183 -5.36 -7.75 -0.42
CA SER A 183 -4.46 -8.67 -1.11
C SER A 183 -3.94 -9.77 -0.19
N ILE A 184 -3.55 -9.43 1.05
CA ILE A 184 -3.03 -10.40 2.02
C ILE A 184 -4.12 -11.37 2.47
N LEU A 185 -5.35 -10.89 2.69
CA LEU A 185 -6.48 -11.75 3.03
C LEU A 185 -6.91 -12.62 1.85
N ALA A 186 -6.94 -12.07 0.63
CA ALA A 186 -7.20 -12.83 -0.57
C ALA A 186 -6.20 -13.98 -0.74
N LYS A 187 -4.91 -13.74 -0.45
CA LYS A 187 -3.89 -14.80 -0.42
C LYS A 187 -4.20 -15.87 0.64
N GLN A 188 -4.50 -15.45 1.87
CA GLN A 188 -4.78 -16.36 2.99
C GLN A 188 -6.01 -17.26 2.76
N PHE A 189 -7.02 -16.74 2.07
CA PHE A 189 -8.30 -17.43 1.84
C PHE A 189 -8.45 -18.06 0.45
N GLY A 190 -7.48 -17.84 -0.45
CA GLY A 190 -7.55 -18.33 -1.83
C GLY A 190 -8.56 -17.58 -2.69
N SER A 191 -8.75 -16.27 -2.44
CA SER A 191 -9.83 -15.45 -3.00
C SER A 191 -9.36 -14.37 -3.98
N ALA A 192 -8.17 -14.51 -4.56
CA ALA A 192 -7.61 -13.52 -5.48
C ALA A 192 -8.52 -13.26 -6.70
N SER A 193 -9.06 -14.32 -7.32
CA SER A 193 -9.99 -14.17 -8.45
C SER A 193 -11.30 -13.50 -8.04
N PHE A 194 -11.78 -13.72 -6.81
CA PHE A 194 -12.99 -13.11 -6.30
C PHE A 194 -12.81 -11.61 -6.07
N LEU A 195 -11.71 -11.23 -5.41
CA LEU A 195 -11.34 -9.83 -5.23
C LEU A 195 -11.18 -9.11 -6.59
N GLN A 196 -10.55 -9.76 -7.56
CA GLN A 196 -10.37 -9.20 -8.89
C GLN A 196 -11.70 -8.94 -9.62
N GLN A 197 -12.70 -9.82 -9.47
CA GLN A 197 -14.04 -9.61 -10.02
C GLN A 197 -14.71 -8.37 -9.43
N LEU A 198 -14.52 -8.11 -8.13
CA LEU A 198 -15.09 -6.94 -7.46
C LEU A 198 -14.47 -5.61 -7.90
N TYR A 199 -13.20 -5.61 -8.30
CA TYR A 199 -12.55 -4.43 -8.86
C TYR A 199 -12.98 -4.14 -10.31
N SER A 200 -13.35 -5.15 -11.09
CA SER A 200 -13.79 -4.97 -12.48
C SER A 200 -15.17 -4.31 -12.55
N PRO A 201 -15.39 -3.27 -13.40
CA PRO A 201 -16.71 -2.65 -13.55
C PRO A 201 -17.81 -3.70 -13.75
N PRO A 202 -18.98 -3.56 -13.13
CA PRO A 202 -20.06 -4.53 -13.31
C PRO A 202 -20.47 -4.56 -14.79
N THR A 203 -20.13 -5.62 -15.49
CA THR A 203 -20.68 -5.92 -16.82
C THR A 203 -21.95 -6.77 -16.66
N PRO A 204 -22.89 -6.76 -17.62
CA PRO A 204 -24.06 -7.65 -17.59
C PRO A 204 -23.70 -9.15 -17.45
N ALA A 205 -22.51 -9.55 -17.91
CA ALA A 205 -21.96 -10.90 -17.74
C ALA A 205 -21.31 -11.13 -16.35
N ALA A 206 -20.79 -10.07 -15.71
CA ALA A 206 -20.24 -10.10 -14.36
C ALA A 206 -21.32 -9.99 -13.26
N ALA A 207 -22.58 -9.72 -13.63
CA ALA A 207 -23.70 -9.60 -12.70
C ALA A 207 -24.02 -10.89 -11.93
N ALA A 208 -23.57 -12.06 -12.43
CA ALA A 208 -23.59 -13.31 -11.67
C ALA A 208 -22.28 -13.46 -10.88
N MET A 209 -22.14 -12.69 -9.79
CA MET A 209 -21.06 -12.95 -8.84
C MET A 209 -21.14 -14.39 -8.35
N SER A 210 -20.00 -15.08 -8.33
CA SER A 210 -19.95 -16.44 -7.76
C SER A 210 -20.42 -16.39 -6.31
N ALA A 211 -21.15 -17.42 -5.87
CA ALA A 211 -21.46 -17.55 -4.45
C ALA A 211 -20.15 -17.55 -3.64
N PRO A 212 -20.10 -16.83 -2.50
CA PRO A 212 -18.88 -16.75 -1.69
C PRO A 212 -18.50 -18.14 -1.19
N LYS A 213 -17.22 -18.51 -1.33
CA LYS A 213 -16.69 -19.82 -0.96
C LYS A 213 -16.10 -19.86 0.43
N ASN A 214 -15.89 -18.71 1.05
CA ASN A 214 -15.33 -18.58 2.38
C ASN A 214 -15.77 -17.26 3.03
N ASP A 215 -15.44 -17.12 4.32
CA ASP A 215 -15.82 -15.97 5.14
C ASP A 215 -15.27 -14.64 4.60
N TYR A 216 -14.12 -14.64 3.92
CA TYR A 216 -13.54 -13.43 3.34
C TYR A 216 -14.32 -12.96 2.11
N GLU A 217 -14.69 -13.88 1.22
CA GLU A 217 -15.54 -13.56 0.06
C GLU A 217 -16.93 -13.09 0.51
N GLN A 218 -17.51 -13.74 1.52
CA GLN A 218 -18.77 -13.29 2.12
C GLN A 218 -18.61 -11.90 2.73
N PHE A 219 -17.51 -11.64 3.42
CA PHE A 219 -17.20 -10.32 3.96
C PHE A 219 -17.16 -9.25 2.86
N LEU A 220 -16.42 -9.51 1.77
CA LEU A 220 -16.27 -8.57 0.65
C LEU A 220 -17.61 -8.30 -0.05
N LEU A 221 -18.49 -9.30 -0.18
CA LEU A 221 -19.84 -9.10 -0.73
C LEU A 221 -20.69 -8.19 0.16
N THR A 222 -20.63 -8.38 1.48
CA THR A 222 -21.46 -7.65 2.43
C THR A 222 -20.96 -6.23 2.69
N ASN A 223 -19.64 -6.01 2.64
CA ASN A 223 -19.01 -4.77 3.07
C ASN A 223 -18.29 -4.01 1.94
N GLY A 224 -18.18 -4.61 0.75
CA GLY A 224 -17.46 -4.03 -0.37
C GLY A 224 -15.94 -4.18 -0.26
N THR A 225 -15.27 -3.57 -1.22
CA THR A 225 -13.81 -3.45 -1.29
C THR A 225 -13.36 -2.03 -0.96
N VAL A 226 -12.07 -1.79 -0.83
CA VAL A 226 -11.55 -0.42 -0.67
C VAL A 226 -11.91 0.53 -1.83
N HIS A 227 -12.16 -0.01 -3.04
CA HIS A 227 -12.63 0.77 -4.18
C HIS A 227 -14.16 0.95 -4.22
N ARG A 228 -14.93 -0.05 -3.77
CA ARG A 228 -16.37 -0.10 -4.02
C ARG A 228 -17.20 -0.57 -2.85
N LYS A 229 -18.28 0.17 -2.58
CA LYS A 229 -19.35 -0.22 -1.67
C LYS A 229 -20.01 -1.53 -2.12
N PRO A 230 -20.72 -2.23 -1.23
CA PRO A 230 -21.61 -3.33 -1.62
C PRO A 230 -22.54 -2.88 -2.77
N GLY A 231 -22.63 -3.68 -3.83
CA GLY A 231 -23.42 -3.34 -5.02
C GLY A 231 -22.71 -2.47 -6.06
N GLY A 232 -21.43 -2.11 -5.86
CA GLY A 232 -20.55 -1.61 -6.91
C GLY A 232 -20.44 -0.10 -7.09
N ALA A 233 -21.03 0.71 -6.19
CA ALA A 233 -20.80 2.15 -6.18
C ALA A 233 -19.40 2.47 -5.64
N ASP A 234 -18.68 3.40 -6.28
CA ASP A 234 -17.34 3.80 -5.83
C ASP A 234 -17.38 4.46 -4.44
N TYR A 235 -16.33 4.24 -3.64
CA TYR A 235 -16.12 5.02 -2.42
C TYR A 235 -15.76 6.46 -2.77
N GLY A 236 -16.56 7.41 -2.28
CA GLY A 236 -16.33 8.84 -2.50
C GLY A 236 -15.45 9.50 -1.45
N GLN A 237 -15.49 9.07 -0.17
CA GLN A 237 -14.80 9.69 0.98
C GLN A 237 -14.77 8.82 2.28
N ASP A 238 -15.16 7.53 2.25
CA ASP A 238 -15.44 6.74 3.48
C ASP A 238 -14.41 5.62 3.73
N GLU A 239 -13.17 5.77 3.25
CA GLU A 239 -12.12 4.73 3.30
C GLU A 239 -11.69 4.39 4.73
N ILE A 240 -11.62 5.41 5.59
CA ILE A 240 -11.39 5.24 7.03
C ILE A 240 -12.56 4.50 7.67
N LEU A 241 -13.80 4.77 7.24
CA LEU A 241 -14.98 4.04 7.72
C LEU A 241 -14.93 2.58 7.28
N TRP A 242 -14.46 2.27 6.07
CA TRP A 242 -14.28 0.89 5.63
C TRP A 242 -13.22 0.17 6.50
N VAL A 243 -12.01 0.76 6.66
CA VAL A 243 -10.93 0.19 7.51
C VAL A 243 -11.34 0.07 8.99
N THR A 244 -12.20 0.96 9.49
CA THR A 244 -12.68 0.94 10.89
C THR A 244 -13.94 0.07 11.10
N ALA A 245 -14.83 -0.03 10.11
CA ALA A 245 -15.98 -0.94 10.11
C ALA A 245 -15.53 -2.40 10.07
N LEU A 246 -14.39 -2.64 9.45
CA LEU A 246 -13.59 -3.86 9.44
C LEU A 246 -12.99 -4.23 10.82
N LYS A 247 -13.81 -4.34 11.87
CA LYS A 247 -13.33 -4.65 13.24
C LYS A 247 -12.28 -5.80 13.31
N PRO A 248 -11.39 -5.78 14.33
CA PRO A 248 -9.94 -5.83 14.12
C PRO A 248 -9.27 -7.21 13.96
N ALA A 249 -10.02 -8.25 13.58
CA ALA A 249 -9.50 -9.63 13.57
C ALA A 249 -8.41 -9.91 12.54
N TRP A 250 -8.42 -9.17 11.43
CA TRP A 250 -7.50 -9.33 10.30
C TRP A 250 -6.28 -8.42 10.36
N PHE A 251 -6.27 -7.40 11.22
CA PHE A 251 -5.09 -6.54 11.38
C PHE A 251 -3.80 -7.34 11.58
N PRO A 252 -3.76 -8.42 12.40
CA PRO A 252 -2.55 -9.22 12.52
C PRO A 252 -2.05 -9.81 11.19
N ALA A 253 -2.96 -10.25 10.31
CA ALA A 253 -2.58 -10.78 9.00
C ALA A 253 -2.18 -9.65 8.03
N ALA A 254 -2.95 -8.57 7.98
CA ALA A 254 -2.64 -7.43 7.11
C ALA A 254 -1.36 -6.69 7.52
N VAL A 255 -1.06 -6.61 8.81
CA VAL A 255 0.13 -5.94 9.34
C VAL A 255 1.37 -6.82 9.23
N ASP A 256 1.26 -8.12 9.55
CA ASP A 256 2.39 -9.05 9.44
C ASP A 256 2.14 -10.10 8.34
N PRO A 257 2.68 -9.88 7.12
CA PRO A 257 2.48 -10.80 6.01
C PRO A 257 3.16 -12.15 6.22
N ASN A 258 3.94 -12.34 7.29
CA ASN A 258 4.54 -13.64 7.61
C ASN A 258 3.58 -14.57 8.35
N LYS A 259 2.40 -14.08 8.77
CA LYS A 259 1.35 -14.89 9.40
C LYS A 259 0.42 -15.58 8.40
N VAL A 260 0.53 -15.24 7.12
CA VAL A 260 -0.25 -15.89 6.05
C VAL A 260 0.52 -17.00 5.38
N GLN A 261 -0.19 -18.05 4.93
CA GLN A 261 0.41 -19.19 4.24
C GLN A 261 0.59 -18.93 2.74
#